data_AF-A0A928Y3N4-F1
#
_entry.id   AF-A0A928Y3N4-F1
#
_cell.length_a   1.000
_cell.length_b   1.000
_cell.length_c   1.000
_cell.angle_alpha   90.00
_cell.angle_beta   90.00
_cell.angle_gamma   90.00
#
_symmetry.space_group_name_H-M   'P 1'
#
loop_
_entity.id
_entity.type
_entity.pdbx_description
1 polymer ?
#
loop_
_entity_poly.entity_id
_entity_poly.type
_entity_poly.pdbx_seq_one_letter_code
_entity_poly.pdbx_strand_id
1 'polypeptide(L)'
;MTRSRFPLALAAMLASTAFAQSPPPAPTVPPHGCVKPDFPGKSAVDAKIRRWSADYKDYTECLKAYVGERNAVIDVNAKAANAAVAEFNTSVKEYNDIVKSMQD
;
A
#
# COMPACT_ATOMS: atom_id res chain seq x y z
N MET A 1 -29.03 64.18 -16.42
CA MET A 1 -27.57 63.98 -16.63
C MET A 1 -26.86 64.24 -15.32
N THR A 2 -26.37 63.21 -14.65
CA THR A 2 -25.23 63.29 -13.72
C THR A 2 -24.70 61.88 -13.50
N ARG A 3 -23.56 61.59 -14.13
CA ARG A 3 -22.77 60.38 -13.94
C ARG A 3 -22.08 60.48 -12.58
N SER A 4 -22.11 59.42 -11.78
CA SER A 4 -21.08 59.22 -10.76
C SER A 4 -20.63 57.77 -10.75
N ARG A 5 -19.35 57.60 -10.46
CA ARG A 5 -18.44 56.57 -10.96
C ARG A 5 -17.61 56.07 -9.76
N PHE A 6 -17.40 54.75 -9.69
CA PHE A 6 -16.40 54.00 -8.90
C PHE A 6 -16.63 53.84 -7.38
N PRO A 7 -16.15 52.73 -6.73
CA PRO A 7 -15.12 51.80 -7.21
C PRO A 7 -15.50 50.32 -7.29
N LEU A 8 -14.89 49.65 -8.27
CA LEU A 8 -14.70 48.20 -8.33
C LEU A 8 -13.92 47.79 -7.07
N ALA A 9 -14.57 47.13 -6.12
CA ALA A 9 -13.88 46.48 -5.02
C ALA A 9 -13.13 45.27 -5.58
N LEU A 10 -11.81 45.38 -5.61
CA LEU A 10 -10.86 44.32 -5.96
C LEU A 10 -10.98 43.21 -4.90
N ALA A 11 -11.83 42.21 -5.15
CA ALA A 11 -11.85 40.98 -4.38
C ALA A 11 -10.54 40.24 -4.66
N ALA A 12 -9.56 40.45 -3.77
CA ALA A 12 -8.32 39.73 -3.76
C ALA A 12 -8.61 38.22 -3.72
N MET A 13 -8.36 37.56 -4.84
CA MET A 13 -8.38 36.12 -4.94
C MET A 13 -7.33 35.58 -3.96
N LEU A 14 -7.78 35.04 -2.84
CA LEU A 14 -6.99 34.14 -2.01
C LEU A 14 -6.78 32.87 -2.85
N ALA A 15 -5.78 32.91 -3.72
CA ALA A 15 -5.27 31.73 -4.39
C ALA A 15 -4.69 30.82 -3.31
N SER A 16 -5.49 29.85 -2.85
CA SER A 16 -5.03 28.74 -2.04
C SER A 16 -3.89 28.07 -2.79
N THR A 17 -2.65 28.31 -2.37
CA THR A 17 -1.48 27.58 -2.85
C THR A 17 -1.64 26.12 -2.43
N ALA A 18 -2.26 25.32 -3.28
CA ALA A 18 -2.21 23.87 -3.17
C ALA A 18 -0.76 23.47 -3.37
N PHE A 19 -0.04 23.23 -2.27
CA PHE A 19 1.26 22.61 -2.32
C PHE A 19 1.09 21.24 -2.96
N ALA A 20 1.53 21.10 -4.21
CA ALA A 20 1.72 19.82 -4.85
C ALA A 20 2.85 19.08 -4.09
N GLN A 21 2.51 18.49 -2.94
CA GLN A 21 3.40 17.60 -2.23
C GLN A 21 3.61 16.40 -3.13
N SER A 22 4.81 16.29 -3.70
CA SER A 22 5.21 15.09 -4.42
C SER A 22 4.96 13.89 -3.50
N PRO A 23 4.34 12.80 -3.99
CA PRO A 23 4.08 11.63 -3.15
C PRO A 23 5.39 11.19 -2.49
N PRO A 24 5.37 10.88 -1.18
CA PRO A 24 6.56 10.36 -0.54
C PRO A 24 7.03 9.09 -1.29
N PRO A 25 8.35 8.85 -1.36
CA PRO A 25 8.87 7.66 -2.03
C PRO A 25 8.24 6.41 -1.43
N ALA A 26 7.93 5.44 -2.29
CA ALA A 26 7.32 4.20 -1.86
C ALA A 26 8.21 3.49 -0.82
N PRO A 27 7.63 2.93 0.26
CA PRO A 27 8.41 2.18 1.23
C PRO A 27 9.09 1.00 0.54
N THR A 28 10.40 0.89 0.70
CA THR A 28 11.17 -0.23 0.17
C THR A 28 10.95 -1.46 1.04
N VAL A 29 10.57 -2.59 0.42
CA VAL A 29 10.44 -3.87 1.13
C VAL A 29 11.82 -4.54 1.17
N PRO A 30 12.41 -4.75 2.35
CA PRO A 30 13.71 -5.41 2.46
C PRO A 30 13.62 -6.85 1.93
N PRO A 31 14.60 -7.34 1.15
CA PRO A 31 14.65 -8.74 0.74
C PRO A 31 14.95 -9.65 1.95
N HIS A 32 14.66 -10.95 1.82
CA HIS A 32 15.03 -11.92 2.84
C HIS A 32 16.56 -12.13 2.90
N GLY A 33 17.08 -12.38 4.11
CA GLY A 33 18.48 -12.72 4.33
C GLY A 33 18.81 -14.21 4.21
N CYS A 34 17.85 -15.06 3.88
CA CYS A 34 18.00 -16.51 3.91
C CYS A 34 19.02 -17.01 2.87
N VAL A 35 20.02 -17.77 3.32
CA VAL A 35 21.08 -18.34 2.45
C VAL A 35 20.73 -19.78 2.10
N LYS A 36 20.54 -20.05 0.82
CA LYS A 36 20.29 -21.40 0.33
C LYS A 36 21.59 -22.21 0.36
N PRO A 37 21.63 -23.39 1.01
CA PRO A 37 22.81 -24.23 0.97
C PRO A 37 22.91 -24.98 -0.36
N ASP A 38 24.13 -25.09 -0.88
CA ASP A 38 24.40 -25.81 -2.12
C ASP A 38 24.28 -27.32 -1.92
N PHE A 39 23.60 -27.98 -2.85
CA PHE A 39 23.45 -29.43 -2.82
C PHE A 39 24.82 -30.10 -3.03
N PRO A 40 25.25 -30.98 -2.11
CA PRO A 40 26.59 -31.54 -2.15
C PRO A 40 26.85 -32.55 -3.28
N GLY A 41 25.83 -32.92 -4.06
CA GLY A 41 25.87 -33.94 -5.10
C GLY A 41 25.38 -35.30 -4.60
N LYS A 42 24.88 -36.13 -5.53
CA LYS A 42 24.26 -37.45 -5.19
C LYS A 42 25.27 -38.48 -4.69
N SER A 43 26.55 -38.34 -5.05
CA SER A 43 27.65 -39.21 -4.63
C SER A 43 28.39 -38.70 -3.39
N ALA A 44 27.87 -37.66 -2.73
CA ALA A 44 28.47 -37.15 -1.49
C ALA A 44 28.35 -38.18 -0.35
N VAL A 45 29.32 -38.15 0.57
CA VAL A 45 29.27 -38.97 1.78
C VAL A 45 28.04 -38.62 2.64
N ASP A 46 27.46 -39.62 3.30
CA ASP A 46 26.23 -39.49 4.11
C ASP A 46 26.27 -38.33 5.10
N ALA A 47 27.40 -38.10 5.76
CA ALA A 47 27.55 -37.01 6.73
C ALA A 47 27.32 -35.63 6.08
N LYS A 48 27.80 -35.44 4.84
CA LYS A 48 27.63 -34.20 4.08
C LYS A 48 26.18 -34.02 3.64
N ILE A 49 25.51 -35.11 3.25
CA ILE A 49 24.08 -35.11 2.89
C ILE A 49 23.22 -34.75 4.11
N ARG A 50 23.49 -35.36 5.29
CA ARG A 50 22.75 -35.06 6.52
C ARG A 50 22.90 -33.61 6.95
N ARG A 51 24.13 -33.07 6.90
CA ARG A 51 24.39 -31.66 7.19
C ARG A 51 23.64 -30.74 6.22
N TRP A 52 23.76 -30.98 4.92
CA TRP A 52 23.02 -30.20 3.93
C TRP A 52 21.50 -30.25 4.17
N SER A 53 20.94 -31.40 4.53
CA SER A 53 19.51 -31.51 4.82
C SER A 53 19.08 -30.67 6.03
N ALA A 54 19.92 -30.56 7.06
CA ALA A 54 19.67 -29.70 8.20
C ALA A 54 19.76 -28.22 7.81
N ASP A 55 20.84 -27.83 7.12
CA ASP A 55 21.03 -26.47 6.63
C ASP A 55 19.89 -26.04 5.68
N TYR A 56 19.37 -26.97 4.87
CA TYR A 56 18.27 -26.69 3.94
C TYR A 56 16.95 -26.52 4.68
N LYS A 57 16.73 -27.28 5.76
CA LYS A 57 15.58 -27.09 6.63
C LYS A 57 15.61 -25.69 7.24
N ASP A 58 16.74 -25.29 7.82
CA ASP A 58 16.92 -23.96 8.42
C ASP A 58 16.69 -22.85 7.40
N TYR A 59 17.19 -23.01 6.17
CA TYR A 59 16.89 -22.10 5.05
C TYR A 59 15.39 -21.96 4.79
N THR A 60 14.64 -23.07 4.73
CA THR A 60 13.20 -23.00 4.50
C THR A 60 12.42 -22.42 5.69
N GLU A 61 12.89 -22.61 6.91
CA GLU A 61 12.30 -22.00 8.10
C GLU A 61 12.52 -20.48 8.12
N CYS A 62 13.72 -20.03 7.73
CA CYS A 62 14.00 -18.60 7.51
C CYS A 62 13.04 -17.99 6.48
N LEU A 63 12.82 -18.66 5.34
CA LEU A 63 11.89 -18.15 4.33
C LEU A 63 10.46 -18.06 4.85
N LYS A 64 10.00 -19.06 5.62
CA LYS A 64 8.67 -19.03 6.24
C LYS A 64 8.51 -17.86 7.19
N ALA A 65 9.53 -17.55 8.00
CA ALA A 65 9.52 -16.41 8.91
C ALA A 65 9.36 -15.09 8.13
N TYR A 66 10.19 -14.89 7.09
CA TYR A 66 10.09 -13.69 6.23
C TYR A 66 8.70 -13.55 5.59
N VAL A 67 8.16 -14.63 5.02
CA VAL A 67 6.82 -14.63 4.42
C VAL A 67 5.75 -14.32 5.48
N GLY A 68 5.87 -14.88 6.68
CA GLY A 68 4.95 -14.61 7.79
C GLY A 68 4.93 -13.12 8.17
N GLU A 69 6.10 -12.50 8.29
CA GLU A 69 6.20 -11.06 8.56
C GLU A 69 5.57 -10.21 7.45
N ARG A 70 5.80 -10.57 6.18
CA ARG A 70 5.21 -9.83 5.05
C ARG A 70 3.70 -9.97 5.01
N ASN A 71 3.16 -11.17 5.26
CA ASN A 71 1.73 -11.41 5.32
C ASN A 71 1.06 -10.62 6.43
N ALA A 72 1.68 -10.49 7.60
CA ALA A 72 1.14 -9.65 8.68
C ALA A 72 0.97 -8.18 8.24
N VAL A 73 1.94 -7.64 7.49
CA VAL A 73 1.85 -6.28 6.93
C VAL A 73 0.76 -6.21 5.86
N ILE A 74 0.69 -7.20 4.95
CA ILE A 74 -0.32 -7.27 3.90
C ILE A 74 -1.73 -7.29 4.50
N ASP A 75 -1.96 -8.10 5.53
CA ASP A 75 -3.28 -8.25 6.16
C ASP A 75 -3.78 -6.94 6.77
N VAL A 76 -2.91 -6.17 7.42
CA VAL A 76 -3.27 -4.86 7.98
C VAL A 76 -3.65 -3.89 6.88
N ASN A 77 -2.84 -3.81 5.81
CA ASN A 77 -3.10 -2.91 4.69
C ASN A 77 -4.36 -3.31 3.91
N ALA A 78 -4.58 -4.61 3.70
CA ALA A 78 -5.77 -5.14 3.04
C ALA A 78 -7.04 -4.80 3.83
N LYS A 79 -7.02 -4.93 5.16
CA LYS A 79 -8.14 -4.51 6.02
C LYS A 79 -8.46 -3.03 5.87
N ALA A 80 -7.44 -2.17 5.90
CA ALA A 80 -7.62 -0.74 5.72
C ALA A 80 -8.20 -0.39 4.34
N ALA A 81 -7.65 -0.99 3.27
CA ALA A 81 -8.16 -0.80 1.91
C ALA A 81 -9.61 -1.26 1.77
N ASN A 82 -9.96 -2.42 2.32
CA ASN A 82 -11.32 -2.95 2.26
C ASN A 82 -12.33 -2.07 3.03
N ALA A 83 -11.91 -1.49 4.17
CA ALA A 83 -12.75 -0.53 4.90
C ALA A 83 -13.05 0.72 4.05
N ALA A 84 -12.03 1.28 3.39
CA ALA A 84 -12.20 2.42 2.49
C ALA A 84 -13.08 2.09 1.27
N VAL A 85 -12.97 0.87 0.72
CA VAL A 85 -13.86 0.40 -0.36
C VAL A 85 -15.31 0.33 0.12
N ALA A 86 -15.55 -0.17 1.34
CA ALA A 86 -16.90 -0.25 1.90
C ALA A 86 -17.51 1.15 2.12
N GLU A 87 -16.74 2.09 2.63
CA GLU A 87 -17.14 3.49 2.78
C GLU A 87 -17.49 4.11 1.42
N PHE A 88 -16.59 3.98 0.44
CA PHE A 88 -16.79 4.49 -0.92
C PHE A 88 -18.09 3.96 -1.55
N ASN A 89 -18.31 2.65 -1.48
CA ASN A 89 -19.51 2.02 -2.02
C ASN A 89 -20.79 2.54 -1.33
N THR A 90 -20.72 2.79 -0.03
CA THR A 90 -21.84 3.33 0.75
C THR A 90 -22.14 4.77 0.31
N SER A 91 -21.13 5.64 0.25
CA SER A 91 -21.30 7.04 -0.15
C SER A 91 -21.81 7.18 -1.59
N VAL A 92 -21.32 6.35 -2.52
CA VAL A 92 -21.82 6.35 -3.91
C VAL A 92 -23.28 5.93 -3.97
N LYS A 93 -23.68 4.94 -3.18
CA LYS A 93 -25.09 4.51 -3.10
C LYS A 93 -25.97 5.64 -2.56
N GLU A 94 -25.59 6.25 -1.44
CA GLU A 94 -26.32 7.38 -0.84
C GLU A 94 -26.48 8.55 -1.82
N TYR A 95 -25.39 8.91 -2.51
CA TYR A 95 -25.42 9.93 -3.56
C TYR A 95 -26.42 9.60 -4.66
N ASN A 96 -26.38 8.37 -5.18
CA ASN A 96 -27.31 7.93 -6.23
C ASN A 96 -28.77 7.94 -5.77
N ASP A 97 -29.02 7.52 -4.53
CA ASP A 97 -30.37 7.51 -3.93
C ASP A 97 -30.91 8.96 -3.78
N ILE A 98 -30.07 9.92 -3.37
CA ILE A 98 -30.42 11.36 -3.33
C ILE A 98 -30.71 11.90 -4.74
N VAL A 99 -29.82 11.64 -5.71
CA VAL A 99 -29.99 12.10 -7.10
C VAL A 99 -31.27 11.57 -7.73
N LYS A 100 -31.65 10.33 -7.41
CA LYS A 100 -32.91 9.74 -7.86
C LYS A 100 -34.11 10.43 -7.22
N SER A 101 -34.08 10.69 -5.92
CA SER A 101 -35.19 11.36 -5.22
C SER A 101 -35.49 12.79 -5.68
N MET A 102 -34.52 13.44 -6.36
CA MET A 102 -34.72 14.78 -6.95
C MET A 102 -35.33 14.73 -8.36
N GLN A 103 -35.40 13.56 -8.99
CA GLN A 103 -35.96 13.36 -10.33
C GLN A 103 -37.38 12.80 -10.31
N ASP A 104 -37.83 12.31 -9.14
CA ASP A 104 -39.20 11.89 -8.86
C ASP A 104 -40.06 13.08 -8.40
#